data_AF-A0A521XT98-F1
#
_entry.id   AF-A0A521XT98-F1
#
_cell.length_a   1.000
_cell.length_b   1.000
_cell.length_c   1.000
_cell.angle_alpha   90.00
_cell.angle_beta   90.00
_cell.angle_gamma   90.00
#
_symmetry.space_group_name_H-M   'P 1'
#
loop_
_entity.id
_entity.type
_entity.pdbx_description
1 polymer ?
#
loop_
_entity_poly.entity_id
_entity_poly.type
_entity_poly.pdbx_seq_one_letter_code
_entity_poly.pdbx_strand_id
1 'polypeptide(L)'
;MERKKVINTDHLSQCIKTLESSLIRLQASAPNSIDYEIFRNATIKGFELTLETAGKLLRKALKAYSSNPAFVDELTYKDTLRHAVKHGLLSVEVIKHWFAYRDNRNNTAHDYGVFFAETTLKLLPQFLVDAKELQRVLQEKLGATDA
;
A
#
# COMPACT_ATOMS: atom_id res chain seq x y z
N MET A 1 11.77 -10.80 -28.87
CA MET A 1 11.27 -11.43 -27.63
C MET A 1 11.63 -10.50 -26.48
N GLU A 2 10.69 -9.67 -26.05
CA GLU A 2 10.91 -8.63 -25.05
C GLU A 2 11.02 -9.29 -23.67
N ARG A 3 12.14 -9.06 -22.95
CA ARG A 3 12.33 -9.63 -21.61
C ARG A 3 11.27 -9.06 -20.68
N LYS A 4 10.28 -9.87 -20.30
CA LYS A 4 9.29 -9.52 -19.27
C LYS A 4 10.05 -9.12 -18.00
N LYS A 5 9.98 -7.85 -17.62
CA LYS A 5 10.76 -7.30 -16.50
C LYS A 5 10.13 -7.81 -15.20
N VAL A 6 10.82 -8.71 -14.51
CA VAL A 6 10.35 -9.32 -13.27
C VAL A 6 10.28 -8.28 -12.14
N ILE A 7 9.16 -8.25 -11.44
CA ILE A 7 8.95 -7.45 -10.23
C ILE A 7 9.01 -8.38 -9.01
N ASN A 8 9.93 -8.07 -8.09
CA ASN A 8 9.97 -8.67 -6.76
C ASN A 8 8.98 -7.93 -5.84
N THR A 9 8.13 -8.68 -5.14
CA THR A 9 7.11 -8.15 -4.23
C THR A 9 7.37 -8.48 -2.75
N ASP A 10 8.52 -9.09 -2.41
CA ASP A 10 8.84 -9.59 -1.07
C ASP A 10 8.84 -8.48 -0.03
N HIS A 11 9.39 -7.31 -0.39
CA HIS A 11 9.40 -6.16 0.51
C HIS A 11 7.97 -5.69 0.84
N LEU A 12 7.06 -5.69 -0.14
CA LEU A 12 5.66 -5.36 0.09
C LEU A 12 5.00 -6.40 1.01
N SER A 13 5.25 -7.69 0.75
CA SER A 13 4.77 -8.78 1.62
C SER A 13 5.23 -8.61 3.06
N GLN A 14 6.51 -8.26 3.27
CA GLN A 14 7.04 -8.02 4.62
C GLN A 14 6.42 -6.78 5.29
N CYS A 15 6.19 -5.70 4.54
CA CYS A 15 5.52 -4.51 5.06
C CYS A 15 4.09 -4.83 5.51
N ILE A 16 3.33 -5.57 4.69
CA ILE A 16 1.96 -6.02 4.99
C ILE A 16 1.94 -6.86 6.28
N LYS A 17 2.81 -7.87 6.38
CA LYS A 17 2.89 -8.74 7.56
C LYS A 17 3.23 -7.97 8.83
N THR A 18 4.15 -7.01 8.73
CA THR A 18 4.56 -6.16 9.86
C THR A 18 3.43 -5.25 10.31
N LEU A 19 2.71 -4.64 9.37
CA LEU A 19 1.54 -3.81 9.65
C LEU A 19 0.43 -4.62 10.30
N GLU A 20 0.08 -5.78 9.74
CA GLU A 20 -0.95 -6.68 10.28
C GLU A 20 -0.60 -7.10 11.71
N SER A 21 0.65 -7.50 11.95
CA SER A 21 1.12 -7.87 13.30
C SER A 21 1.05 -6.70 14.28
N SER A 22 1.41 -5.49 13.84
CA SER A 22 1.35 -4.28 14.68
C SER A 22 -0.08 -3.92 15.04
N LEU A 23 -1.01 -4.02 14.07
CA LEU A 23 -2.42 -3.75 14.28
C LEU A 23 -3.06 -4.74 15.27
N ILE A 24 -2.76 -6.03 15.13
CA ILE A 24 -3.25 -7.07 16.05
C ILE A 24 -2.76 -6.80 17.48
N ARG A 25 -1.47 -6.47 17.65
CA ARG A 25 -0.89 -6.17 18.96
C ARG A 25 -1.42 -4.88 19.57
N LEU A 26 -1.68 -3.87 18.74
CA LEU A 26 -2.34 -2.64 19.18
C LEU A 26 -3.75 -2.92 19.72
N GLN A 27 -4.54 -3.72 19.00
CA GLN A 27 -5.90 -4.08 19.41
C GLN A 27 -5.95 -4.90 20.70
N ALA A 28 -4.89 -5.67 20.99
CA ALA A 28 -4.75 -6.43 22.23
C ALA A 28 -4.20 -5.61 23.40
N SER A 29 -3.68 -4.39 23.16
CA SER A 29 -3.06 -3.56 24.17
C SER A 29 -4.10 -2.75 24.96
N ALA A 30 -3.89 -2.60 26.27
CA ALA A 30 -4.76 -1.76 27.09
C ALA A 30 -4.66 -0.28 26.64
N PRO A 31 -5.78 0.45 26.50
CA PRO A 31 -5.73 1.88 26.19
C PRO A 31 -4.82 2.65 27.16
N ASN A 32 -4.07 3.63 26.64
CA ASN A 32 -3.10 4.45 27.39
C ASN A 32 -1.91 3.69 28.00
N SER A 33 -1.70 2.42 27.66
CA SER A 33 -0.48 1.70 28.04
C SER A 33 0.71 2.07 27.14
N ILE A 34 1.93 1.83 27.63
CA ILE A 34 3.15 1.98 26.81
C ILE A 34 3.10 1.07 25.58
N ASP A 35 2.61 -0.16 25.73
CA ASP A 35 2.42 -1.09 24.62
C ASP A 35 1.45 -0.54 23.57
N TYR A 36 0.34 0.06 24.00
CA TYR A 36 -0.59 0.74 23.09
C TYR A 36 0.11 1.84 22.28
N GLU A 37 0.88 2.71 22.93
CA GLU A 37 1.62 3.77 22.24
C GLU A 37 2.69 3.22 21.27
N ILE A 38 3.42 2.18 21.67
CA ILE A 38 4.41 1.50 20.83
C ILE A 38 3.74 0.94 19.58
N PHE A 39 2.68 0.13 19.74
CA PHE A 39 2.03 -0.52 18.61
C PHE A 39 1.21 0.46 17.77
N ARG A 40 0.72 1.54 18.35
CA ARG A 40 0.10 2.66 17.62
C ARG A 40 1.11 3.29 16.68
N ASN A 41 2.28 3.68 17.18
CA ASN A 41 3.34 4.26 16.37
C ASN A 41 3.83 3.29 15.28
N ALA A 42 4.01 2.01 15.63
CA ALA A 42 4.38 0.96 14.68
C ALA A 42 3.32 0.77 13.58
N THR A 43 2.04 0.84 13.93
CA THR A 43 0.90 0.72 13.00
C THR A 43 0.86 1.91 12.04
N ILE A 44 1.02 3.14 12.52
CA ILE A 44 1.09 4.35 11.68
C ILE A 44 2.24 4.22 10.68
N LYS A 45 3.44 3.88 11.18
CA LYS A 45 4.62 3.77 10.31
C LYS A 45 4.49 2.62 9.31
N GLY A 46 3.92 1.49 9.74
CA GLY A 46 3.64 0.34 8.89
C GLY A 46 2.66 0.67 7.77
N PHE A 47 1.61 1.45 8.06
CA PHE A 47 0.66 1.94 7.06
C PHE A 47 1.35 2.82 6.01
N GLU A 48 2.10 3.84 6.44
CA GLU A 48 2.84 4.73 5.54
C GLU A 48 3.79 3.96 4.62
N LEU A 49 4.59 3.06 5.20
CA LEU A 49 5.60 2.29 4.47
C LEU A 49 4.96 1.34 3.47
N THR A 50 3.86 0.67 3.86
CA THR A 50 3.13 -0.23 2.97
C THR A 50 2.52 0.53 1.80
N LEU A 51 1.91 1.69 2.06
CA LEU A 51 1.29 2.54 1.03
C LEU A 51 2.32 3.09 0.03
N GLU A 52 3.48 3.52 0.54
CA GLU A 52 4.58 4.02 -0.28
C GLU A 52 5.19 2.90 -1.14
N THR A 53 5.46 1.75 -0.54
CA THR A 53 6.02 0.57 -1.24
C THR A 53 5.09 0.09 -2.35
N ALA A 54 3.78 -0.01 -2.07
CA ALA A 54 2.77 -0.35 -3.05
C ALA A 54 2.76 0.63 -4.23
N GLY A 55 2.80 1.94 -3.98
CA GLY A 55 2.85 2.96 -5.03
C GLY A 55 4.12 2.88 -5.88
N LYS A 56 5.28 2.64 -5.26
CA LYS A 56 6.56 2.43 -5.98
C LYS A 56 6.49 1.20 -6.90
N LEU A 57 5.93 0.09 -6.41
CA LEU A 57 5.76 -1.12 -7.21
C LEU A 57 4.77 -0.93 -8.35
N LEU A 58 3.66 -0.24 -8.13
CA LEU A 58 2.71 0.12 -9.19
C LEU A 58 3.39 0.95 -10.28
N ARG A 59 4.17 1.97 -9.91
CA ARG A 59 4.94 2.76 -10.89
C ARG A 59 5.91 1.89 -11.67
N LYS A 60 6.65 0.99 -10.99
CA LYS A 60 7.55 0.03 -11.65
C LYS A 60 6.80 -0.90 -12.60
N ALA A 61 5.61 -1.36 -12.22
CA ALA A 61 4.74 -2.20 -13.04
C ALA A 61 4.25 -1.47 -14.29
N LEU A 62 3.83 -0.20 -14.16
CA LEU A 62 3.37 0.62 -15.28
C LEU A 62 4.46 0.87 -16.33
N LYS A 63 5.74 0.92 -15.93
CA LYS A 63 6.84 1.00 -16.89
C LYS A 63 6.92 -0.20 -17.84
N ALA A 64 6.41 -1.37 -17.44
CA ALA A 64 6.35 -2.54 -18.32
C ALA A 64 5.21 -2.46 -19.37
N TYR A 65 4.25 -1.54 -19.19
CA TYR A 65 3.13 -1.33 -20.12
C TYR A 65 3.22 -0.03 -20.92
N SER A 66 4.23 0.80 -20.66
CA SER A 66 4.40 2.11 -21.30
C SER A 66 5.52 2.07 -22.35
N SER A 67 5.24 2.58 -23.54
CA SER A 67 6.26 2.86 -24.57
C SER A 67 7.15 4.06 -24.21
N ASN A 68 6.75 4.87 -23.23
CA ASN A 68 7.55 5.94 -22.66
C ASN A 68 7.67 5.76 -21.13
N PRO A 69 8.70 5.04 -20.64
CA PRO A 69 8.92 4.85 -19.21
C PRO A 69 9.22 6.12 -18.43
N ALA A 70 9.72 7.18 -19.08
CA ALA A 70 10.03 8.47 -18.43
C ALA A 70 8.74 9.21 -18.03
N PHE A 71 7.71 9.16 -18.87
CA PHE A 71 6.37 9.68 -18.53
C PHE A 71 5.82 9.05 -17.23
N VAL A 72 6.07 7.76 -17.03
CA VAL A 72 5.62 7.05 -15.82
C VAL A 72 6.30 7.59 -14.56
N ASP A 73 7.49 8.18 -14.64
CA ASP A 73 8.18 8.77 -13.49
C ASP A 73 7.58 10.12 -13.06
N GLU A 74 6.96 10.85 -13.99
CA GLU A 74 6.35 12.15 -13.74
C GLU A 74 4.94 12.06 -13.14
N LEU A 75 4.30 10.89 -13.20
CA LEU A 75 2.94 10.72 -12.69
C LEU A 75 2.84 11.04 -11.19
N THR A 76 1.77 11.75 -10.80
CA THR A 76 1.43 11.86 -9.38
C THR A 76 1.01 10.50 -8.81
N TYR A 77 0.88 10.38 -7.48
CA TYR A 77 0.41 9.14 -6.87
C TYR A 77 -0.99 8.76 -7.36
N LYS A 78 -1.92 9.73 -7.40
CA LYS A 78 -3.29 9.48 -7.87
C LYS A 78 -3.33 9.13 -9.36
N ASP A 79 -2.47 9.73 -10.18
CA ASP A 79 -2.39 9.36 -11.61
C ASP A 79 -1.78 7.97 -11.81
N THR A 80 -0.77 7.60 -11.01
CA THR A 80 -0.25 6.23 -10.98
C THR A 80 -1.36 5.22 -10.74
N LEU A 81 -2.27 5.48 -9.79
CA LEU A 81 -3.41 4.61 -9.52
C LEU A 81 -4.40 4.55 -10.69
N ARG A 82 -4.69 5.68 -11.35
CA ARG A 82 -5.57 5.73 -12.53
C ARG A 82 -5.00 4.90 -13.69
N HIS A 83 -3.70 5.02 -13.94
CA HIS A 83 -3.02 4.20 -14.93
C HIS A 83 -3.01 2.72 -14.53
N ALA A 84 -2.85 2.40 -13.24
CA ALA A 84 -2.93 1.02 -12.75
C ALA A 84 -4.30 0.38 -13.05
N VAL A 85 -5.41 1.13 -12.92
CA VAL A 85 -6.74 0.66 -13.32
C VAL A 85 -6.82 0.39 -14.83
N LYS A 86 -6.30 1.31 -15.66
CA LYS A 86 -6.30 1.15 -17.13
C LYS A 86 -5.62 -0.16 -17.59
N HIS A 87 -4.59 -0.61 -16.86
CA HIS A 87 -3.85 -1.84 -17.16
C HIS A 87 -4.31 -3.05 -16.34
N GLY A 88 -5.42 -2.94 -15.61
CA GLY A 88 -5.99 -4.04 -14.82
C GLY A 88 -5.10 -4.50 -13.66
N LEU A 89 -4.24 -3.60 -13.14
CA LEU A 89 -3.47 -3.83 -11.91
C LEU A 89 -4.30 -3.48 -10.65
N LEU A 90 -5.32 -2.64 -10.82
CA LEU A 90 -6.33 -2.32 -9.80
C LEU A 90 -7.72 -2.32 -10.46
N SER A 91 -8.77 -2.52 -9.67
CA SER A 91 -10.15 -2.35 -10.13
C SER A 91 -10.65 -0.92 -9.94
N VAL A 92 -11.72 -0.56 -10.67
CA VAL A 92 -12.40 0.74 -10.56
C VAL A 92 -13.02 0.97 -9.17
N GLU A 93 -13.37 -0.10 -8.46
CA GLU A 93 -13.88 0.03 -7.09
C GLU A 93 -12.73 0.22 -6.10
N VAL A 94 -11.67 -0.57 -6.23
CA VAL A 94 -10.52 -0.53 -5.31
C VAL A 94 -9.78 0.81 -5.37
N ILE A 95 -9.71 1.48 -6.53
CA ILE A 95 -9.02 2.80 -6.63
C ILE A 95 -9.59 3.85 -5.66
N LYS A 96 -10.91 3.80 -5.37
CA LYS A 96 -11.55 4.73 -4.43
C LYS A 96 -10.96 4.58 -3.02
N HIS A 97 -10.72 3.34 -2.62
CA HIS A 97 -10.06 3.04 -1.34
C HIS A 97 -8.63 3.60 -1.33
N TRP A 98 -7.84 3.37 -2.39
CA TRP A 98 -6.46 3.89 -2.48
C TRP A 98 -6.36 5.41 -2.46
N PHE A 99 -7.35 6.11 -3.02
CA PHE A 99 -7.45 7.56 -2.85
C PHE A 99 -7.69 7.94 -1.39
N ALA A 100 -8.62 7.28 -0.69
CA ALA A 100 -8.87 7.52 0.72
C ALA A 100 -7.62 7.25 1.59
N TYR A 101 -6.88 6.17 1.31
CA TYR A 101 -5.63 5.87 2.02
C TYR A 101 -4.57 6.94 1.80
N ARG A 102 -4.43 7.42 0.55
CA ARG A 102 -3.49 8.49 0.22
C ARG A 102 -3.83 9.80 0.91
N ASP A 103 -5.11 10.15 0.93
CA ASP A 103 -5.58 11.38 1.56
C ASP A 103 -5.45 11.28 3.10
N ASN A 104 -5.76 10.12 3.68
CA ASN A 104 -5.54 9.86 5.12
C ASN A 104 -4.06 10.01 5.49
N ARG A 105 -3.13 9.44 4.72
CA ARG A 105 -1.67 9.56 4.96
C ARG A 105 -1.15 11.00 4.92
N ASN A 106 -1.79 11.88 4.14
CA ASN A 106 -1.41 13.30 4.12
C ASN A 106 -1.86 14.02 5.41
N ASN A 107 -2.90 13.51 6.07
CA ASN A 107 -3.50 14.10 7.26
C ASN A 107 -2.94 13.52 8.57
N THR A 108 -2.46 12.27 8.57
CA THR A 108 -1.87 11.61 9.76
C THR A 108 -0.65 12.31 10.37
N ALA A 109 -0.05 13.28 9.66
CA ALA A 109 1.08 14.04 10.16
C ALA A 109 0.69 15.14 11.17
N HIS A 110 -0.58 15.57 11.19
CA HIS A 110 -1.00 16.80 11.89
C HIS A 110 -1.83 16.56 13.16
N ASP A 111 -2.50 15.41 13.29
CA ASP A 111 -3.27 15.05 14.49
C ASP A 111 -3.11 13.55 14.79
N TYR A 112 -2.47 13.28 15.93
CA TYR A 112 -2.03 11.94 16.31
C TYR A 112 -3.05 11.20 17.18
N GLY A 113 -4.03 11.88 17.79
CA GLY A 113 -4.96 11.27 18.75
C GLY A 113 -6.26 10.80 18.10
N VAL A 114 -7.20 11.74 17.98
CA VAL A 114 -8.57 11.48 17.52
C VAL A 114 -8.56 11.08 16.04
N PHE A 115 -7.82 11.79 15.20
CA PHE A 115 -7.74 11.50 13.77
C PHE A 115 -7.22 10.08 13.49
N PHE A 116 -6.21 9.64 14.24
CA PHE A 116 -5.68 8.28 14.12
C PHE A 116 -6.73 7.22 14.45
N ALA A 117 -7.43 7.35 15.58
CA ALA A 117 -8.41 6.36 16.04
C ALA A 117 -9.69 6.36 15.19
N GLU A 118 -10.22 7.54 14.85
CA GLU A 118 -11.49 7.65 14.15
C GLU A 118 -11.37 7.45 12.65
N THR A 119 -10.20 7.70 12.06
CA THR A 119 -10.01 7.66 10.60
C THR A 119 -9.03 6.58 10.21
N THR A 120 -7.76 6.66 10.64
CA THR A 120 -6.71 5.74 10.15
C THR A 120 -7.00 4.31 10.57
N LEU A 121 -7.22 4.02 11.86
CA LEU A 121 -7.47 2.66 12.34
C LEU A 121 -8.67 1.99 11.66
N LYS A 122 -9.73 2.74 11.34
CA LYS A 122 -10.92 2.22 10.66
C LYS A 122 -10.64 1.80 9.21
N LEU A 123 -9.66 2.42 8.55
CA LEU A 123 -9.27 2.11 7.17
C LEU A 123 -8.35 0.88 7.08
N LEU A 124 -7.59 0.56 8.12
CA LEU A 124 -6.53 -0.44 8.07
C LEU A 124 -6.99 -1.87 7.74
N PRO A 125 -8.14 -2.38 8.24
CA PRO A 125 -8.61 -3.71 7.86
C PRO A 125 -8.80 -3.85 6.34
N GLN A 126 -9.47 -2.88 5.71
CA GLN A 126 -9.67 -2.90 4.26
C GLN A 126 -8.35 -2.62 3.51
N PHE A 127 -7.50 -1.75 4.04
CA PHE A 127 -6.18 -1.48 3.45
C PHE A 127 -5.32 -2.75 3.38
N LEU A 128 -5.32 -3.59 4.42
CA LEU A 128 -4.59 -4.85 4.43
C LEU A 128 -5.12 -5.82 3.36
N VAL A 129 -6.44 -5.89 3.15
CA VAL A 129 -7.05 -6.69 2.10
C VAL A 129 -6.61 -6.18 0.72
N ASP A 130 -6.74 -4.87 0.47
CA ASP A 130 -6.39 -4.26 -0.81
C ASP A 130 -4.89 -4.37 -1.12
N ALA A 131 -4.03 -4.25 -0.10
CA ALA A 131 -2.57 -4.37 -0.25
C ALA A 131 -2.14 -5.82 -0.54
N LYS A 132 -2.77 -6.81 0.11
CA LYS A 132 -2.55 -8.25 -0.18
C LYS A 132 -2.99 -8.59 -1.60
N GLU A 133 -4.14 -8.08 -2.03
CA GLU A 133 -4.64 -8.30 -3.39
C GLU A 133 -3.72 -7.66 -4.44
N LEU A 134 -3.27 -6.42 -4.22
CA LEU A 134 -2.30 -5.77 -5.10
C LEU A 134 -1.00 -6.59 -5.20
N GLN A 135 -0.47 -7.09 -4.07
CA GLN A 135 0.72 -7.93 -4.07
C GLN A 135 0.52 -9.19 -4.92
N ARG A 136 -0.62 -9.88 -4.76
CA ARG A 136 -0.99 -11.06 -5.55
C ARG A 136 -1.05 -10.73 -7.05
N VAL A 137 -1.76 -9.67 -7.44
CA VAL A 137 -1.91 -9.25 -8.84
C VAL A 137 -0.56 -8.90 -9.48
N LEU A 138 0.31 -8.21 -8.75
CA LEU A 138 1.66 -7.88 -9.23
C LEU A 138 2.51 -9.13 -9.43
N GLN A 139 2.44 -10.09 -8.49
CA GLN A 139 3.15 -11.36 -8.60
C GLN A 139 2.65 -12.17 -9.80
N GLU A 140 1.34 -12.29 -10.00
CA GLU A 140 0.75 -13.06 -11.10
C GLU A 140 1.05 -12.48 -12.48
N LYS A 141 0.98 -11.16 -12.63
CA LYS A 141 1.16 -10.51 -13.93
C LYS A 141 2.63 -10.31 -14.29
N LEU A 142 3.47 -10.03 -13.30
CA LEU A 142 4.82 -9.49 -13.48
C LEU A 142 5.89 -10.12 -12.56
N GLY A 143 5.53 -11.07 -11.70
CA GLY A 143 6.48 -11.81 -10.87
C GLY A 143 7.35 -12.75 -11.69
N ALA A 144 8.37 -13.33 -11.04
CA ALA A 144 9.05 -14.48 -11.60
C ALA A 144 8.06 -15.64 -11.59
N THR A 145 7.86 -16.29 -12.74
CA THR A 145 7.31 -17.64 -12.73
C THR A 145 8.45 -18.52 -12.21
N ASP A 146 8.34 -18.98 -10.96
CA ASP A 146 9.17 -20.10 -10.53
C ASP A 146 8.75 -21.28 -11.42
N ALA A 147 9.70 -21.72 -12.26
CA ALA A 147 9.57 -22.88 -13.13
C ALA A 147 9.70 -24.17 -12.31
#